data_AF-A0A5M4ANT3-F1
#
_entry.id   AF-A0A5M4ANT3-F1
#
_cell.length_a   1.000
_cell.length_b   1.000
_cell.length_c   1.000
_cell.angle_alpha   90.00
_cell.angle_beta   90.00
_cell.angle_gamma   90.00
#
_symmetry.space_group_name_H-M   'P 1'
#
loop_
_entity.id
_entity.type
_entity.pdbx_description
1 polymer ?
#
loop_
_entity_poly.entity_id
_entity_poly.type
_entity_poly.pdbx_seq_one_letter_code
_entity_poly.pdbx_strand_id
1 'polypeptide(L)'
;MTNHVHAIMRSKKGELSGLVRDIKKFTSKQILNEIKINPKESRKEWLEMIFRYHAKYNKRSGEEQFWTHENHAVELSTNSLIETRLNYIHENPVRAGIVAEAEDYLYSSARNYAEMESLIEIDLI
;
A
#
# COMPACT_ATOMS: atom_id res chain seq x y z
N MET A 1 -4.30 -4.29 -3.75
CA MET A 1 -4.53 -3.92 -5.17
C MET A 1 -3.20 -3.87 -5.89
N THR A 2 -3.19 -4.03 -7.21
CA THR A 2 -1.95 -4.23 -7.99
C THR A 2 -1.12 -2.96 -8.20
N ASN A 3 -1.73 -1.76 -8.08
CA ASN A 3 -1.09 -0.47 -8.37
C ASN A 3 -1.32 0.61 -7.29
N HIS A 4 -2.01 0.30 -6.19
CA HIS A 4 -2.22 1.21 -5.07
C HIS A 4 -2.48 0.43 -3.78
N VAL A 5 -2.43 1.13 -2.64
CA VAL A 5 -2.64 0.57 -1.31
C VAL A 5 -3.76 1.33 -0.61
N HIS A 6 -4.64 0.60 0.06
CA HIS A 6 -5.57 1.14 1.04
C HIS A 6 -5.15 0.66 2.43
N ALA A 7 -5.17 1.55 3.41
CA ALA A 7 -4.81 1.22 4.79
C ALA A 7 -5.63 2.07 5.77
N ILE A 8 -6.01 1.45 6.88
CA ILE A 8 -6.49 2.15 8.08
C ILE A 8 -5.30 2.27 9.02
N MET A 9 -5.01 3.50 9.47
CA MET A 9 -3.77 3.79 10.18
C MET A 9 -4.01 4.76 11.33
N ARG A 10 -3.32 4.52 12.44
CA ARG A 10 -3.28 5.42 13.60
C ARG A 10 -1.84 5.67 14.01
N SER A 11 -1.46 6.94 14.16
CA SER A 11 -0.15 7.30 14.70
C SER A 11 -0.18 7.26 16.23
N LYS A 12 0.71 6.47 16.84
CA LYS A 12 0.87 6.43 18.31
C LYS A 12 1.29 7.79 18.89
N LYS A 13 1.89 8.67 18.07
CA LYS A 13 2.37 10.00 18.47
C LYS A 13 1.41 11.13 18.06
N GLY A 14 0.24 10.81 17.48
CA GLY A 14 -0.70 11.80 16.95
C GLY A 14 -0.23 12.48 15.65
N GLU A 15 0.88 12.03 15.05
CA GLU A 15 1.46 12.63 13.84
C GLU A 15 1.32 11.62 12.68
N LEU A 16 0.16 11.65 12.01
CA LEU A 16 -0.16 10.71 10.93
C LEU A 16 0.56 11.06 9.62
N SER A 17 0.72 12.35 9.33
CA SER A 17 1.38 12.81 8.09
C SER A 17 2.82 12.33 7.97
N GLY A 18 3.63 12.43 9.03
CA GLY A 18 5.00 11.95 9.03
C GLY A 18 5.08 10.44 9.11
N LEU A 19 4.14 9.74 9.77
CA LEU A 19 4.05 8.28 9.67
C LEU A 19 3.86 7.85 8.20
N VAL A 20 2.91 8.45 7.48
CA VAL A 20 2.66 8.17 6.05
C VAL A 20 3.88 8.53 5.21
N ARG A 21 4.50 9.69 5.45
CA ARG A 21 5.73 10.11 4.77
C ARG A 21 6.85 9.08 4.95
N ASP A 22 7.06 8.62 6.18
CA ASP A 22 8.16 7.74 6.53
C ASP A 22 7.94 6.33 5.94
N ILE A 23 6.70 5.84 5.92
CA ILE A 23 6.32 4.62 5.20
C ILE A 23 6.61 4.76 3.70
N LYS A 24 6.14 5.83 3.06
CA LYS A 24 6.37 6.04 1.62
C LYS A 24 7.86 6.13 1.30
N LYS A 25 8.64 6.83 2.13
CA LYS A 25 10.09 6.97 1.98
C LYS A 25 10.81 5.63 2.15
N PHE A 26 10.48 4.87 3.20
CA PHE A 26 11.12 3.58 3.47
C PHE A 26 10.79 2.57 2.37
N THR A 27 9.51 2.37 2.10
CA THR A 27 9.04 1.40 1.08
C THR A 27 9.50 1.75 -0.32
N SER A 28 9.51 3.03 -0.71
CA SER A 28 10.03 3.44 -2.02
C SER A 28 11.48 3.00 -2.21
N LYS A 29 12.34 3.17 -1.19
CA LYS A 29 13.75 2.78 -1.29
C LYS A 29 13.90 1.27 -1.41
N GLN A 30 13.20 0.52 -0.56
CA GLN A 30 13.28 -0.94 -0.54
C GLN A 30 12.75 -1.53 -1.85
N ILE A 31 11.56 -1.13 -2.30
CA ILE A 31 10.94 -1.69 -3.50
C ILE A 31 11.73 -1.35 -4.77
N LEU A 32 12.20 -0.10 -4.93
CA LEU A 32 13.03 0.27 -6.07
C LEU A 32 14.34 -0.52 -6.09
N ASN A 33 14.93 -0.78 -4.92
CA ASN A 33 16.12 -1.63 -4.83
C ASN A 33 15.81 -3.07 -5.22
N GLU A 34 14.75 -3.66 -4.67
CA GLU A 34 14.33 -5.02 -5.00
C GLU A 34 14.07 -5.22 -6.50
N ILE A 35 13.42 -4.25 -7.16
CA ILE A 35 13.21 -4.29 -8.62
C ILE A 35 14.55 -4.38 -9.37
N LYS A 36 15.56 -3.61 -8.95
CA LYS A 36 16.87 -3.56 -9.61
C LYS A 36 17.68 -4.83 -9.43
N ILE A 37 17.68 -5.39 -8.21
CA ILE A 37 18.55 -6.49 -7.84
C ILE A 37 17.92 -7.87 -8.06
N ASN A 38 16.60 -7.96 -8.16
CA ASN A 38 15.91 -9.24 -8.29
C ASN A 38 16.07 -9.82 -9.72
N PRO A 39 16.81 -10.93 -9.90
CA PRO A 39 17.02 -11.51 -11.22
C PRO A 39 15.76 -12.11 -11.86
N LYS A 40 14.68 -12.29 -11.07
CA LYS A 40 13.41 -12.85 -11.55
C LYS A 40 12.40 -11.79 -12.01
N GLU A 41 12.67 -10.50 -11.76
CA GLU A 41 11.76 -9.43 -12.20
C GLU A 41 11.95 -9.13 -13.68
N SER A 42 11.18 -9.81 -14.52
CA SER A 42 11.23 -9.65 -15.99
C SER A 42 10.87 -8.25 -16.51
N ARG A 43 10.26 -7.39 -15.68
CA ARG A 43 9.81 -6.05 -16.06
C ARG A 43 10.74 -4.94 -15.56
N LYS A 44 11.92 -5.29 -15.03
CA LYS A 44 12.80 -4.34 -14.33
C LYS A 44 13.12 -3.10 -15.18
N GLU A 45 13.52 -3.27 -16.44
CA GLU A 45 13.93 -2.16 -17.31
C GLU A 45 12.75 -1.22 -17.58
N TRP A 46 11.55 -1.79 -17.76
CA TRP A 46 10.32 -1.05 -17.95
C TRP A 46 9.90 -0.28 -16.68
N LEU A 47 9.98 -0.91 -15.51
CA LEU A 47 9.67 -0.28 -14.23
C LEU A 47 10.65 0.87 -13.91
N GLU A 48 11.95 0.65 -14.10
CA GLU A 48 12.97 1.70 -13.94
C GLU A 48 12.70 2.89 -14.86
N MET A 49 12.38 2.64 -16.14
CA MET A 49 12.02 3.69 -17.09
C MET A 49 10.81 4.50 -16.60
N ILE A 50 9.76 3.85 -16.13
CA ILE A 50 8.54 4.50 -15.63
C ILE A 50 8.87 5.39 -14.43
N PHE A 51 9.56 4.86 -13.42
CA PHE A 51 9.85 5.60 -12.20
C PHE A 51 10.81 6.77 -12.44
N ARG A 52 11.77 6.64 -13.36
CA ARG A 52 12.62 7.75 -13.81
C ARG A 52 11.85 8.80 -14.60
N TYR A 53 10.93 8.38 -15.47
CA TYR A 53 10.11 9.29 -16.25
C TYR A 53 9.25 10.18 -15.35
N HIS A 54 8.55 9.60 -14.37
CA HIS A 54 7.69 10.37 -13.47
C HIS A 54 8.48 11.26 -12.49
N ALA A 55 9.69 10.87 -12.09
CA ALA A 55 10.56 11.69 -11.24
C ALA A 55 10.95 13.02 -11.90
N LYS A 56 11.05 13.09 -13.24
CA LYS A 56 11.37 14.33 -13.97
C LYS A 56 10.39 15.46 -13.70
N TYR A 57 9.13 15.12 -13.41
CA TYR A 57 8.08 16.09 -13.16
C TYR A 57 8.03 16.54 -11.68
N ASN A 58 8.80 15.90 -10.80
CA ASN A 58 8.75 16.13 -9.37
C ASN A 58 10.16 16.34 -8.79
N LYS A 59 10.56 17.60 -8.62
CA LYS A 59 11.89 17.99 -8.12
C LYS A 59 12.27 17.38 -6.76
N ARG A 60 11.28 16.96 -5.96
CA ARG A 60 11.49 16.36 -4.62
C ARG A 60 11.80 14.86 -4.66
N SER A 61 11.56 14.19 -5.78
CA SER A 61 11.67 12.73 -5.88
C SER A 61 13.07 12.21 -6.22
N GLY A 62 13.99 13.09 -6.63
CA GLY A 62 15.33 12.68 -7.07
C GLY A 62 15.28 12.03 -8.45
N GLU A 63 16.00 10.92 -8.63
CA GLU A 63 16.08 10.24 -9.93
C GLU A 63 14.89 9.33 -10.24
N GLU A 64 14.22 8.81 -9.22
CA GLU A 64 13.17 7.78 -9.35
C GLU A 64 12.03 8.07 -8.37
N GLN A 65 10.79 7.93 -8.84
CA GLN A 65 9.61 8.16 -8.03
C GLN A 65 8.70 6.93 -8.03
N PHE A 66 8.61 6.24 -6.89
CA PHE A 66 7.72 5.10 -6.73
C PHE A 66 6.28 5.53 -6.39
N TRP A 67 6.11 6.32 -5.32
CA TRP A 67 4.81 6.82 -4.89
C TRP A 67 4.46 8.16 -5.54
N THR A 68 3.18 8.40 -5.82
CA THR A 68 2.66 9.75 -6.04
C THR A 68 2.86 10.61 -4.78
N HIS A 69 2.83 11.94 -4.89
CA HIS A 69 2.88 12.82 -3.70
C HIS A 69 1.57 12.77 -2.91
N GLU A 70 0.46 12.69 -3.65
CA GLU A 70 -0.89 12.67 -3.11
C GLU A 70 -1.19 11.43 -2.27
N ASN A 71 -2.17 11.58 -1.39
CA ASN A 71 -2.87 10.52 -0.69
C ASN A 71 -4.32 10.96 -0.51
N HIS A 72 -5.26 10.00 -0.49
CA HIS A 72 -6.66 10.29 -0.28
C HIS A 72 -7.03 9.96 1.17
N ALA A 73 -6.66 10.86 2.09
CA ALA A 73 -6.93 10.69 3.52
C ALA A 73 -8.42 10.91 3.82
N VAL A 74 -9.01 9.98 4.56
CA VAL A 74 -10.38 10.08 5.09
C VAL A 74 -10.30 9.85 6.58
N GLU A 75 -10.77 10.81 7.36
CA GLU A 75 -10.87 10.67 8.80
C GLU A 75 -11.97 9.66 9.17
N LEU A 76 -11.66 8.75 10.10
CA LEU A 76 -12.58 7.71 10.56
C LEU A 76 -12.98 8.03 12.01
N SER A 77 -13.96 8.93 12.16
CA SER A 77 -14.37 9.48 13.44
C SER A 77 -15.39 8.64 14.21
N THR A 78 -15.99 7.62 13.57
CA THR A 78 -17.01 6.75 14.18
C THR A 78 -16.75 5.29 13.83
N ASN A 79 -17.23 4.38 14.69
CA ASN A 79 -17.11 2.94 14.45
C ASN A 79 -17.79 2.50 13.14
N SER A 80 -18.94 3.09 12.80
CA SER A 80 -19.63 2.80 11.54
C SER A 80 -18.80 3.20 10.32
N LEU A 81 -18.07 4.34 10.38
CA LEU A 81 -17.15 4.73 9.31
C LEU A 81 -15.95 3.78 9.21
N ILE A 82 -15.39 3.36 10.35
CA ILE A 82 -14.30 2.40 10.41
C ILE A 82 -14.73 1.09 9.75
N GLU A 83 -15.85 0.52 10.18
CA GLU A 83 -16.39 -0.75 9.67
C GLU A 83 -16.67 -0.67 8.17
N THR A 84 -17.31 0.41 7.71
CA THR A 84 -17.59 0.62 6.28
C THR A 84 -16.31 0.64 5.44
N ARG A 85 -15.25 1.29 5.94
CA ARG A 85 -13.96 1.36 5.23
C ARG A 85 -13.17 0.07 5.32
N LEU A 86 -13.22 -0.63 6.45
CA LEU A 86 -12.61 -1.94 6.63
C LEU A 86 -13.19 -2.93 5.62
N ASN A 87 -14.52 -3.06 5.59
CA ASN A 87 -15.23 -3.92 4.65
C ASN A 87 -14.92 -3.52 3.20
N TYR A 88 -14.91 -2.22 2.88
CA TYR A 88 -14.51 -1.76 1.54
C TYR A 88 -13.10 -2.23 1.15
N ILE A 89 -12.13 -2.14 2.07
CA ILE A 89 -10.74 -2.53 1.81
C ILE A 89 -10.65 -4.03 1.57
N HIS A 90 -11.29 -4.84 2.41
CA HIS A 90 -11.29 -6.30 2.32
C HIS A 90 -12.03 -6.82 1.08
N GLU A 91 -13.11 -6.16 0.67
CA GLU A 91 -13.92 -6.53 -0.49
C GLU A 91 -13.32 -6.10 -1.84
N ASN A 92 -12.33 -5.20 -1.85
CA ASN A 92 -11.77 -4.69 -3.11
C ASN A 92 -11.21 -5.79 -4.03
N PRO A 93 -10.42 -6.77 -3.54
CA PRO A 93 -9.97 -7.91 -4.36
C PRO A 93 -11.11 -8.75 -4.94
N VAL A 94 -12.20 -8.95 -4.19
CA VAL A 94 -13.40 -9.69 -4.63
C VAL A 94 -14.12 -8.92 -5.73
N ARG A 95 -14.40 -7.63 -5.50
CA ARG A 95 -15.05 -6.74 -6.49
C ARG A 95 -14.23 -6.59 -7.78
N ALA A 96 -12.91 -6.69 -7.67
CA ALA A 96 -12.01 -6.67 -8.81
C ALA A 96 -11.91 -8.03 -9.54
N GLY A 97 -12.55 -9.08 -9.04
CA GLY A 97 -12.51 -10.43 -9.61
C GLY A 97 -11.16 -11.12 -9.47
N ILE A 98 -10.32 -10.71 -8.51
CA ILE A 98 -8.99 -11.30 -8.28
C ILE A 98 -9.11 -12.60 -7.47
N VAL A 99 -10.04 -12.63 -6.53
CA VAL A 99 -10.32 -13.75 -5.62
C VAL A 99 -11.82 -13.91 -5.44
N ALA A 100 -12.25 -15.10 -5.01
CA ALA A 100 -13.65 -15.37 -4.72
C ALA A 100 -14.05 -14.82 -3.33
N GLU A 101 -13.20 -15.04 -2.32
CA GLU A 101 -13.42 -14.58 -0.95
C GLU A 101 -12.33 -13.56 -0.53
N ALA A 102 -12.63 -12.69 0.43
CA ALA A 102 -11.75 -11.57 0.81
C ALA A 102 -10.40 -12.05 1.41
N GLU A 103 -10.45 -13.09 2.23
CA GLU A 103 -9.31 -13.73 2.90
C GLU A 103 -8.40 -14.52 1.94
N ASP A 104 -8.87 -14.87 0.75
CA ASP A 104 -8.01 -15.52 -0.26
C ASP A 104 -6.94 -14.57 -0.80
N TYR A 105 -7.14 -13.26 -0.67
CA TYR A 105 -6.14 -12.30 -1.13
C TYR A 105 -4.99 -12.19 -0.14
N LEU A 106 -3.87 -12.85 -0.48
CA LEU A 106 -2.66 -12.95 0.34
C LEU A 106 -2.11 -11.61 0.86
N TYR A 107 -2.30 -10.52 0.09
CA TYR A 107 -1.82 -9.18 0.42
C TYR A 107 -2.89 -8.28 1.06
N SER A 108 -3.84 -8.86 1.82
CA SER A 108 -4.86 -8.17 2.60
C SER A 108 -4.87 -8.63 4.04
N SER A 109 -5.24 -7.71 4.95
CA SER A 109 -5.46 -8.04 6.35
C SER A 109 -6.76 -8.79 6.61
N ALA A 110 -7.62 -9.03 5.60
CA ALA A 110 -8.80 -9.89 5.73
C ALA A 110 -8.45 -11.25 6.36
N ARG A 111 -7.25 -11.76 6.03
CA ARG A 111 -6.68 -12.98 6.62
C ARG A 111 -6.46 -12.90 8.13
N ASN A 112 -6.01 -11.74 8.64
CA ASN A 112 -5.87 -11.53 10.08
C ASN A 112 -7.23 -11.60 10.78
N TYR A 113 -8.27 -11.03 10.18
CA TYR A 113 -9.64 -11.06 10.73
C TYR A 113 -10.30 -12.44 10.62
N ALA A 114 -9.87 -13.26 9.66
CA ALA A 114 -10.30 -14.65 9.49
C ALA A 114 -9.45 -15.66 10.29
N GLU A 115 -8.55 -15.19 11.17
CA GLU A 115 -7.62 -16.03 11.94
C GLU A 115 -6.77 -16.98 11.07
N MET A 116 -6.45 -16.56 9.85
CA MET A 116 -5.60 -17.29 8.92
C MET A 116 -4.15 -16.79 8.96
N GLU A 117 -3.23 -17.61 8.46
CA GLU A 117 -1.83 -17.20 8.28
C GLU A 117 -1.73 -15.95 7.39
N SER A 118 -1.04 -14.93 7.88
CA SER A 118 -0.90 -13.62 7.24
C SER A 118 0.57 -13.29 6.94
N LEU A 119 0.79 -12.45 5.91
CA LEU A 119 2.15 -11.98 5.59
C LEU A 119 2.63 -10.86 6.52
N ILE A 120 1.70 -10.07 7.06
CA ILE A 120 1.97 -8.92 7.91
C ILE A 120 0.90 -8.90 9.00
N GLU A 121 1.33 -9.01 10.25
CA GLU A 121 0.45 -8.86 11.40
C GLU A 121 0.00 -7.41 11.59
N ILE A 122 -1.24 -7.24 12.05
CA ILE A 122 -1.86 -5.94 12.30
C ILE A 122 -2.46 -5.86 13.69
N ASP A 123 -2.65 -4.64 14.18
CA ASP A 123 -3.53 -4.40 15.31
C ASP A 123 -4.99 -4.52 14.81
N LEU A 124 -5.74 -5.50 15.34
CA LEU A 124 -7.18 -5.59 15.10
C LEU A 124 -7.89 -4.39 15.75
N ILE A 125 -8.97 -3.94 15.11
CA ILE A 125 -9.74 -2.75 15.52
C ILE A 125 -10.97 -3.18 16.30
#